data_AF-A0A0H3FBS3-F1
#
_entry.id   AF-A0A0H3FBS3-F1
#
_cell.length_a   1.000
_cell.length_b   1.000
_cell.length_c   1.000
_cell.angle_alpha   90.00
_cell.angle_beta   90.00
_cell.angle_gamma   90.00
#
_symmetry.space_group_name_H-M   'P 1'
#
loop_
_entity.id
_entity.type
_entity.pdbx_description
1 polymer ?
#
loop_
_entity_poly.entity_id
_entity_poly.type
_entity_poly.pdbx_seq_one_letter_code
_entity_poly.pdbx_strand_id
1 'polypeptide(L)' 'MKRIIKGDKTLSHLVVAHAAIDSHEKAYGKRRQGWPSTYLIKYKDARVAVEVVTRRQSYVATLMIGARNLTKLCGMPA' A
#
# COMPACT_ATOMS: atom_id res chain seq x y z
N MET A 1 2.05 9.31 12.21
CA MET A 1 2.45 9.62 10.82
C MET A 1 1.21 9.77 9.96
N LYS A 2 1.23 10.61 8.92
CA LYS A 2 0.08 10.77 8.01
C LYS A 2 -0.13 9.47 7.21
N ARG A 3 -1.37 8.99 7.08
CA ARG A 3 -1.69 7.82 6.26
C ARG A 3 -2.15 8.29 4.88
N ILE A 4 -1.52 7.79 3.82
CA ILE A 4 -1.87 8.12 2.43
C ILE A 4 -2.23 6.81 1.73
N ILE A 5 -3.46 6.72 1.22
CA ILE A 5 -3.97 5.54 0.52
C ILE A 5 -4.11 5.87 -0.96
N LYS A 6 -3.48 5.04 -1.81
CA LYS A 6 -3.47 5.14 -3.27
C LYS A 6 -4.14 3.92 -3.90
N GLY A 7 -4.78 4.15 -5.06
CA GLY A 7 -5.57 3.15 -5.77
C GLY A 7 -7.06 3.34 -5.52
N ASP A 8 -7.83 2.28 -5.73
CA ASP A 8 -9.28 2.26 -5.50
C ASP A 8 -9.59 2.45 -4.00
N LYS A 9 -10.53 3.34 -3.69
CA LYS A 9 -10.88 3.82 -2.35
C LYS A 9 -12.27 3.37 -1.89
N THR A 10 -12.79 2.25 -2.39
CA THR A 10 -13.96 1.63 -1.76
C THR A 10 -13.73 1.45 -0.25
N LEU A 11 -14.82 1.42 0.53
CA LEU A 11 -14.73 1.27 2.00
C LEU A 11 -13.92 0.02 2.40
N SER A 12 -14.08 -1.08 1.67
CA SER A 12 -13.31 -2.31 1.91
C SER A 12 -11.81 -2.10 1.71
N HIS A 13 -11.41 -1.36 0.66
CA HIS A 13 -10.01 -1.06 0.38
C HIS A 13 -9.38 -0.16 1.44
N LEU A 14 -10.15 0.78 2.00
CA LEU A 14 -9.67 1.61 3.11
C LEU A 14 -9.36 0.76 4.35
N VAL A 15 -10.24 -0.17 4.71
CA VAL A 15 -10.03 -1.08 5.85
C VAL A 15 -8.77 -1.92 5.63
N VAL A 16 -8.62 -2.51 4.44
CA VAL A 16 -7.44 -3.32 4.07
C VAL A 16 -6.16 -2.48 4.12
N ALA A 17 -6.16 -1.28 3.55
CA ALA A 17 -4.99 -0.41 3.53
C ALA A 17 -4.58 0.02 4.94
N HIS A 18 -5.53 0.30 5.83
CA HIS A 18 -5.24 0.60 7.23
C HIS A 18 -4.63 -0.60 7.97
N ALA A 19 -5.19 -1.80 7.79
CA ALA A 19 -4.63 -3.02 8.38
C ALA A 19 -3.19 -3.31 7.90
N ALA A 20 -2.89 -3.04 6.63
CA ALA A 20 -1.55 -3.15 6.08
C ALA A 20 -0.58 -2.14 6.71
N ILE A 21 -0.99 -0.88 6.88
CA ILE A 21 -0.20 0.15 7.55
C ILE A 21 0.09 -0.23 9.01
N ASP A 22 -0.92 -0.71 9.74
CA ASP A 22 -0.75 -1.13 11.14
C ASP A 22 0.25 -2.29 11.25
N SER A 23 0.19 -3.24 10.32
CA SER A 23 1.14 -4.37 10.25
C SER A 23 2.56 -3.89 9.93
N HIS A 24 2.70 -2.92 9.02
CA HIS A 24 3.99 -2.33 8.67
C HIS A 24 4.60 -1.52 9.83
N GLU A 25 3.79 -0.72 10.50
CA GLU A 25 4.20 0.07 11.66
C GLU A 25 4.63 -0.82 12.82
N LYS A 26 3.97 -1.97 13.04
CA LYS A 26 4.42 -2.95 14.02
C LYS A 26 5.76 -3.61 13.65
N ALA A 27 5.96 -3.94 12.38
CA ALA A 27 7.16 -4.63 11.93
C ALA A 27 8.40 -3.72 11.85
N TYR A 28 8.24 -2.49 11.36
CA TYR A 28 9.35 -1.59 11.05
C TYR A 28 9.25 -0.24 11.74
N GLY A 29 8.07 0.16 12.21
CA GLY A 29 7.81 1.51 12.71
C GLY A 29 8.25 2.56 11.71
N LYS A 30 9.04 3.54 12.19
CA LYS A 30 9.60 4.62 11.35
C LYS A 30 10.91 4.22 10.64
N ARG A 31 11.41 3.01 10.87
CA ARG A 31 12.65 2.51 10.27
C ARG A 31 12.35 2.09 8.82
N ARG A 32 13.38 1.90 8.00
CA ARG A 32 13.24 1.41 6.61
C ARG A 32 12.48 2.37 5.67
N GLN A 33 12.83 3.66 5.70
CA GLN A 33 12.24 4.68 4.82
C GLN A 33 12.57 4.41 3.34
N GLY A 34 11.58 4.63 2.46
CA GLY A 34 11.73 4.54 1.01
C GLY A 34 11.63 3.13 0.42
N TRP A 35 11.74 2.08 1.23
CA TRP A 35 11.66 0.70 0.77
C TRP A 35 10.22 0.19 0.78
N PRO A 36 9.70 -0.33 -0.35
CA PRO A 36 8.38 -0.94 -0.41
C PRO A 36 8.35 -2.28 0.32
N SER A 37 7.23 -2.55 0.99
CA SER A 37 6.92 -3.86 1.60
C SER A 37 5.50 -4.26 1.24
N THR A 38 5.32 -5.49 0.77
CA THR A 38 4.02 -5.98 0.32
C THR A 38 3.35 -6.79 1.43
N TYR A 39 2.10 -6.48 1.72
CA TYR A 39 1.25 -7.17 2.68
C TYR A 39 0.06 -7.80 1.98
N LEU A 40 -0.19 -9.08 2.24
CA LEU A 40 -1.40 -9.77 1.82
C LEU A 40 -2.41 -9.72 2.96
N ILE A 41 -3.44 -8.89 2.81
CA ILE A 41 -4.48 -8.75 3.83
C ILE A 41 -5.70 -9.55 3.39
N LYS A 42 -6.14 -10.48 4.24
CA LYS A 42 -7.41 -11.18 4.05
C LYS A 42 -8.54 -10.28 4.53
N TYR A 43 -9.54 -10.06 3.67
CA TYR A 43 -10.75 -9.33 4.01
C TYR A 43 -11.95 -10.02 3.37
N LYS A 44 -12.90 -10.47 4.20
CA LYS A 44 -13.96 -11.41 3.78
C LYS A 44 -13.35 -12.63 3.08
N ASP A 45 -13.82 -12.94 1.88
CA ASP A 45 -13.39 -14.09 1.07
C ASP A 45 -12.24 -13.78 0.09
N ALA A 46 -11.72 -12.54 0.11
CA ALA A 46 -10.66 -12.10 -0.78
C ALA A 46 -9.35 -11.83 -0.04
N ARG A 47 -8.23 -12.01 -0.75
CA ARG A 47 -6.90 -11.53 -0.33
C ARG A 47 -6.51 -10.36 -1.22
N VAL A 48 -6.18 -9.24 -0.60
CA VAL A 48 -5.76 -8.03 -1.31
C VAL A 48 -4.31 -7.75 -0.98
N ALA A 49 -3.49 -7.57 -2.02
CA ALA A 49 -2.10 -7.17 -1.89
C ALA A 49 -2.01 -5.65 -1.73
N VAL A 50 -1.26 -5.19 -0.73
CA VAL A 50 -1.03 -3.78 -0.43
C VAL A 50 0.46 -3.53 -0.27
N GLU A 51 1.01 -2.62 -1.07
CA GLU A 51 2.39 -2.16 -0.93
C GLU A 51 2.41 -0.96 0.02
N VAL A 52 3.18 -1.05 1.10
CA VAL A 52 3.36 0.03 2.08
C VAL A 52 4.79 0.54 2.00
N VAL A 53 4.93 1.87 1.92
CA VAL A 53 6.22 2.57 1.94
C VAL A 53 6.22 3.59 3.06
N THR A 54 7.22 3.52 3.93
CA THR A 54 7.49 4.53 4.95
C THR A 54 8.20 5.73 4.30
N ARG A 55 7.63 6.93 4.46
CA ARG A 55 8.23 8.22 4.09
C ARG A 55 8.48 9.04 5.36
N ARG A 56 9.20 10.15 5.22
CA ARG A 56 9.61 11.01 6.34
C ARG A 56 8.46 11.42 7.27
N GLN A 57 7.27 11.68 6.73
CA GLN A 57 6.10 12.13 7.51
C GLN A 57 4.83 11.29 7.26
N SER A 58 4.90 10.28 6.38
CA SER A 58 3.72 9.52 5.97
C SER A 58 4.00 8.04 5.70
N TYR A 59 3.00 7.20 5.92
CA TYR A 59 2.94 5.87 5.33
C TYR A 59 2.10 5.95 4.07
N VAL A 60 2.64 5.44 2.97
CA VAL A 60 1.93 5.37 1.68
C VAL A 60 1.54 3.91 1.45
N ALA A 61 0.25 3.60 1.54
CA ALA A 61 -0.31 2.32 1.17
C ALA A 61 -0.87 2.40 -0.26
N THR A 62 -0.42 1.51 -1.12
CA THR A 62 -0.88 1.39 -2.50
C THR A 62 -1.51 0.03 -2.68
N LEU A 63 -2.82 0.00 -2.92
CA LEU A 63 -3.51 -1.26 -3.17
C LEU A 63 -3.19 -1.76 -4.58
N MET A 64 -2.88 -3.05 -4.70
CA MET A 64 -2.58 -3.73 -5.96
C MET A 64 -3.84 -4.42 -6.50
N ILE A 65 -4.86 -3.62 -6.82
CA ILE A 65 -6.17 -4.10 -7.28
C ILE A 65 -6.29 -3.72 -8.75
N GLY A 66 -6.25 -4.73 -9.63
CA GLY A 66 -6.27 -4.56 -11.09
C GLY A 66 -4.90 -4.28 -11.71
N ALA A 67 -4.89 -4.10 -13.04
CA ALA A 67 -3.68 -3.73 -13.76
C ALA A 67 -3.20 -2.37 -13.26
N ARG A 68 -2.08 -2.37 -12.53
CA ARG A 68 -1.29 -1.16 -12.25
C ARG A 68 -1.17 -0.46 -13.60
N ASN A 69 -1.65 0.79 -13.77
CA ASN A 69 -1.31 1.55 -14.97
C ASN A 69 0.21 1.43 -15.09
N LEU A 70 0.66 0.67 -16.09
CA LEU A 70 2.05 0.26 -16.24
C LEU A 70 2.88 1.44 -16.76
N THR A 71 2.60 2.65 -16.30
CA THR A 71 3.29 3.91 -16.66
C THR A 71 4.76 3.93 -16.22
N LYS A 72 5.22 2.88 -15.52
CA LYS A 72 6.63 2.65 -15.19
C LYS A 72 7.25 1.44 -15.90
N LEU A 73 6.55 0.79 -16.83
CA LEU A 73 7.23 -0.09 -17.78
C LEU A 73 8.13 0.78 -18.65
N CYS A 74 9.39 0.37 -18.75
CA CYS A 74 10.37 1.05 -19.60
C CYS A 74 9.83 1.10 -21.05
N GLY A 75 9.63 2.31 -21.59
CA GLY A 75 9.20 2.52 -22.97
C GLY A 75 7.76 2.99 -23.19
N MET A 76 6.93 3.21 -22.16
CA MET A 76 5.62 3.86 -22.34
C MET A 76 5.67 5.37 -22.05
N PRO A 77 5.08 6.23 -22.92
CA PRO A 77 4.93 7.65 -22.65
C PRO A 77 3.95 7.87 -21.48
N ALA A 78 4.22 8.91 -20.68
CA ALA A 78 3.47 9.28 -19.48
C ALA A 78 2.09 9.88 -19.80
#